data_AF-A0AB35YPM8-F1
#
_entry.id   AF-A0AB35YPM8-F1
#
_cell.length_a   1.000
_cell.length_b   1.000
_cell.length_c   1.000
_cell.angle_alpha   90.00
_cell.angle_beta   90.00
_cell.angle_gamma   90.00
#
_symmetry.space_group_name_H-M   'P 1'
#
loop_
_entity.id
_entity.type
_entity.pdbx_description
1 polymer ?
#
loop_
_entity_poly.entity_id
_entity_poly.type
_entity_poly.pdbx_seq_one_letter_code
_entity_poly.pdbx_strand_id
1 'polypeptide(L)'
;MSKIFPTNCYVKVRSIILRNTSFLFIFFALSTNQENNNIMTLQAAYAFFESLKKETTNKSEIKVYDNFLDILTRLKNREFTKDELQSIEKELDRLDLKPKMGNNKKYFNKMLKDFRVFLKEKHSLISAGYYVKVGVSIGAAFGVVLGVILGSRFERSLGIAVGISVGIVIGLFIGRKMDTQAKASGTIL
;
A
#
# COMPACT_ATOMS: atom_id res chain seq x y z
N MET A 1 -5.74 -63.97 -12.95
CA MET A 1 -5.61 -64.64 -11.64
C MET A 1 -5.09 -63.62 -10.62
N SER A 2 -5.98 -62.76 -10.13
CA SER A 2 -5.67 -61.63 -9.25
C SER A 2 -6.06 -61.99 -7.81
N LYS A 3 -5.07 -62.24 -6.95
CA LYS A 3 -5.29 -62.45 -5.51
C LYS A 3 -5.41 -61.10 -4.82
N ILE A 4 -6.59 -60.88 -4.27
CA ILE A 4 -7.00 -59.77 -3.41
C ILE A 4 -6.26 -59.91 -2.07
N PHE A 5 -5.47 -58.90 -1.69
CA PHE A 5 -4.91 -58.78 -0.34
C PHE A 5 -5.83 -57.87 0.53
N PRO A 6 -6.03 -58.22 1.81
CA PRO A 6 -7.13 -57.71 2.62
C PRO A 6 -6.91 -56.30 3.20
N THR A 7 -8.00 -55.55 3.26
CA THR A 7 -8.22 -54.17 3.73
C THR A 7 -8.02 -53.93 5.24
N ASN A 8 -7.32 -54.82 5.95
CA ASN A 8 -7.29 -54.81 7.43
C ASN A 8 -6.06 -54.14 8.06
N CYS A 9 -5.12 -53.60 7.27
CA CYS A 9 -3.95 -52.89 7.81
C CYS A 9 -4.21 -51.38 8.03
N TYR A 10 -5.15 -50.79 7.27
CA TYR A 10 -5.45 -49.35 7.33
C TYR A 10 -6.23 -48.92 8.58
N VAL A 11 -6.95 -49.82 9.25
CA VAL A 11 -7.77 -49.47 10.41
C VAL A 11 -6.92 -49.35 11.69
N LYS A 12 -5.83 -50.10 11.81
CA LYS A 12 -4.97 -50.10 13.02
C LYS A 12 -4.10 -48.84 13.12
N VAL A 13 -3.67 -48.27 11.99
CA VAL A 13 -2.90 -47.01 11.95
C VAL A 13 -3.83 -45.81 12.25
N ARG A 14 -5.10 -45.88 11.82
CA ARG A 14 -6.12 -44.85 12.06
C ARG A 14 -6.50 -44.70 13.54
N SER A 15 -6.31 -45.75 14.35
CA SER A 15 -6.60 -45.74 15.79
C SER A 15 -5.49 -45.15 16.67
N ILE A 16 -4.25 -45.08 16.18
CA ILE A 16 -3.11 -44.52 16.93
C ILE A 16 -3.04 -42.99 16.77
N ILE A 17 -3.48 -42.46 15.61
CA ILE A 17 -3.49 -41.02 15.33
C ILE A 17 -4.59 -40.26 16.10
N LEU A 18 -5.57 -40.96 16.70
CA LEU A 18 -6.71 -40.36 17.43
C LEU A 18 -6.54 -40.30 18.95
N ARG A 19 -5.36 -40.62 19.52
CA ARG A 19 -5.14 -40.57 20.99
C ARG A 19 -4.41 -39.34 21.51
N ASN A 20 -4.00 -38.42 20.64
CA ASN A 20 -3.29 -37.23 21.08
C ASN A 20 -3.97 -36.00 20.49
N THR A 21 -4.91 -35.45 21.25
CA THR A 21 -5.62 -34.19 20.93
C THR A 21 -4.64 -33.05 20.71
N SER A 22 -3.44 -33.10 21.29
CA SER A 22 -2.36 -32.14 21.04
C SER A 22 -1.74 -32.28 19.64
N PHE A 23 -1.61 -33.48 19.08
CA PHE A 23 -1.02 -33.65 17.74
C PHE A 23 -2.02 -33.31 16.62
N LEU A 24 -3.31 -33.59 16.84
CA LEU A 24 -4.36 -33.16 15.93
C LEU A 24 -4.52 -31.63 15.95
N PHE A 25 -4.39 -30.98 17.12
CA PHE A 25 -4.36 -29.52 17.23
C PHE A 25 -3.10 -28.90 16.63
N ILE A 26 -1.92 -29.50 16.79
CA ILE A 26 -0.69 -29.01 16.16
C ILE A 26 -0.77 -29.19 14.64
N PHE A 27 -1.27 -30.32 14.14
CA PHE A 27 -1.46 -30.56 12.71
C PHE A 27 -2.57 -29.67 12.10
N PHE A 28 -3.63 -29.41 12.86
CA PHE A 28 -4.70 -28.47 12.48
C PHE A 28 -4.22 -27.01 12.54
N ALA A 29 -3.40 -26.64 13.53
CA ALA A 29 -2.77 -25.32 13.64
C ALA A 29 -1.67 -25.10 12.56
N LEU A 30 -0.96 -26.15 12.14
CA LEU A 30 -0.07 -26.13 10.98
C LEU A 30 -0.82 -26.11 9.64
N SER A 31 -2.10 -26.51 9.61
CA SER A 31 -2.92 -26.52 8.40
C SER A 31 -3.75 -25.25 8.19
N THR A 32 -3.94 -24.41 9.21
CA THR A 32 -4.57 -23.10 9.03
C THR A 32 -3.54 -22.06 8.61
N ASN A 33 -3.71 -21.51 7.40
CA ASN A 33 -2.93 -20.43 6.77
C ASN A 33 -1.64 -20.81 6.04
N GLN A 34 -1.68 -21.87 5.25
CA GLN A 34 -1.28 -21.67 3.85
C GLN A 34 -2.58 -21.60 3.04
N GLU A 35 -3.17 -20.40 2.99
CA GLU A 35 -4.06 -20.03 1.89
C GLU A 35 -3.21 -20.14 0.62
N ASN A 36 -3.22 -21.34 0.02
CA ASN A 36 -2.68 -21.59 -1.30
C ASN A 36 -3.70 -21.01 -2.30
N ASN A 37 -3.94 -19.72 -2.17
CA ASN A 37 -4.60 -18.91 -3.16
C ASN A 37 -3.53 -18.69 -4.21
N ASN A 38 -3.91 -18.56 -5.46
CA ASN A 38 -3.00 -18.15 -6.52
C ASN A 38 -2.69 -16.65 -6.28
N ILE A 39 -1.96 -16.34 -5.20
CA ILE A 39 -1.69 -14.98 -4.73
C ILE A 39 -0.80 -14.35 -5.79
N MET A 40 -1.21 -13.18 -6.27
CA MET A 40 -0.36 -12.45 -7.20
C MET A 40 0.89 -11.96 -6.50
N THR A 41 2.04 -12.47 -6.95
CA THR A 41 3.34 -12.02 -6.42
C THR A 41 3.68 -10.61 -6.88
N LEU A 42 4.53 -9.91 -6.14
CA LEU A 42 5.04 -8.58 -6.56
C LEU A 42 5.65 -8.61 -7.97
N GLN A 43 6.28 -9.71 -8.34
CA GLN A 43 6.89 -9.89 -9.66
C GLN A 43 5.84 -10.07 -10.77
N ALA A 44 4.76 -10.83 -10.49
CA ALA A 44 3.65 -10.96 -11.42
C ALA A 44 2.95 -9.61 -11.64
N ALA A 45 2.77 -8.82 -10.58
CA ALA A 45 2.20 -7.47 -10.66
C ALA A 45 3.07 -6.52 -11.49
N TYR A 46 4.39 -6.57 -11.30
CA TYR A 46 5.32 -5.79 -12.10
C TYR A 46 5.20 -6.12 -13.59
N ALA A 47 5.20 -7.41 -13.94
CA ALA A 47 5.07 -7.85 -15.33
C ALA A 47 3.74 -7.41 -15.96
N PHE A 48 2.65 -7.45 -15.19
CA PHE A 48 1.34 -6.98 -15.64
C PHE A 48 1.31 -5.48 -15.95
N PHE A 49 1.82 -4.63 -15.06
CA PHE A 49 1.86 -3.19 -15.33
C PHE A 49 2.84 -2.84 -16.46
N GLU A 50 3.92 -3.61 -16.61
CA GLU A 50 4.86 -3.45 -17.72
C GLU A 50 4.21 -3.80 -19.06
N SER A 51 3.40 -4.86 -19.14
CA SER A 51 2.67 -5.21 -20.37
C SER A 51 1.63 -4.13 -20.71
N LEU A 52 0.86 -3.67 -19.72
CA LEU A 52 -0.10 -2.57 -19.91
C LEU A 52 0.55 -1.29 -20.42
N LYS A 53 1.74 -0.95 -19.92
CA LYS A 53 2.52 0.19 -20.40
C LYS A 53 2.93 0.06 -21.87
N LYS A 54 3.29 -1.16 -22.32
CA LYS A 54 3.67 -1.43 -23.71
C LYS A 54 2.47 -1.42 -24.66
N GLU A 55 1.31 -1.84 -24.18
CA GLU A 55 0.07 -1.93 -24.96
C GLU A 55 -0.64 -0.57 -25.11
N THR A 56 -0.51 0.34 -24.15
CA THR A 56 -1.16 1.66 -24.21
C THR A 56 -0.33 2.68 -25.00
N THR A 57 -1.00 3.49 -25.81
CA THR A 57 -0.42 4.68 -26.47
C THR A 57 -0.74 5.97 -25.71
N ASN A 58 -1.59 5.91 -24.69
CA ASN A 58 -2.05 7.09 -23.97
C ASN A 58 -1.01 7.53 -22.93
N LYS A 59 -0.35 8.67 -23.20
CA LYS A 59 0.65 9.28 -22.30
C LYS A 59 0.18 9.46 -20.85
N SER A 60 -1.11 9.70 -20.63
CA SER A 60 -1.64 9.89 -19.28
C SER A 60 -1.90 8.58 -18.53
N GLU A 61 -2.11 7.46 -19.24
CA GLU A 61 -2.17 6.11 -18.67
C GLU A 61 -0.76 5.58 -18.38
N ILE A 62 0.18 5.79 -19.31
CA ILE A 62 1.61 5.46 -19.12
C ILE A 62 2.12 6.05 -17.80
N LYS A 63 1.81 7.32 -17.50
CA LYS A 63 2.18 7.96 -16.22
C LYS A 63 1.60 7.26 -14.99
N VAL A 64 0.38 6.72 -15.09
CA VAL A 64 -0.24 5.99 -13.97
C VAL A 64 0.49 4.65 -13.77
N TYR A 65 0.83 3.96 -14.85
CA TYR A 65 1.58 2.70 -14.80
C TYR A 65 3.02 2.90 -14.33
N ASP A 66 3.71 3.95 -14.78
CA ASP A 66 5.06 4.31 -14.30
C ASP A 66 5.06 4.54 -12.79
N ASN A 67 4.04 5.22 -12.26
CA ASN A 67 3.90 5.41 -10.82
C ASN A 67 3.69 4.10 -10.06
N PHE A 68 2.99 3.12 -10.63
CA PHE A 68 2.85 1.79 -10.02
C PHE A 68 4.19 1.05 -10.04
N LEU A 69 4.87 1.03 -11.19
CA LEU A 69 6.16 0.35 -11.35
C LEU A 69 7.22 0.93 -10.41
N ASP A 70 7.26 2.25 -10.20
CA ASP A 70 8.16 2.90 -9.25
C ASP A 70 7.91 2.39 -7.81
N ILE A 71 6.65 2.34 -7.37
CA ILE A 71 6.29 1.81 -6.05
C ILE A 71 6.68 0.34 -5.92
N LEU A 72 6.33 -0.50 -6.90
CA LEU A 72 6.65 -1.94 -6.88
C LEU A 72 8.17 -2.18 -6.84
N THR A 73 8.94 -1.41 -7.60
CA THR A 73 10.42 -1.49 -7.59
C THR A 73 10.99 -1.11 -6.24
N ARG A 74 10.46 -0.06 -5.62
CA ARG A 74 10.89 0.40 -4.30
C ARG A 74 10.49 -0.57 -3.20
N LEU A 75 9.33 -1.22 -3.31
CA LEU A 75 8.93 -2.30 -2.41
C LEU A 75 9.87 -3.51 -2.55
N LYS A 76 10.20 -3.90 -3.79
CA LYS A 76 11.12 -5.03 -4.05
C LYS A 76 12.53 -4.81 -3.47
N ASN A 77 13.03 -3.58 -3.50
CA ASN A 77 14.38 -3.26 -3.04
C ASN A 77 14.51 -3.10 -1.51
N ARG A 78 13.42 -3.30 -0.76
CA ARG A 78 13.40 -3.20 0.71
C ARG A 78 13.34 -4.59 1.33
N GLU A 79 13.99 -4.76 2.48
CA GLU A 79 13.86 -5.98 3.28
C GLU A 79 12.55 -5.96 4.05
N PHE A 80 11.54 -6.67 3.53
CA PHE A 80 10.30 -6.96 4.24
C PHE A 80 10.39 -8.34 4.88
N THR A 81 9.77 -8.50 6.04
CA THR A 81 9.54 -9.83 6.60
C THR A 81 8.54 -10.60 5.74
N LYS A 82 8.55 -11.93 5.80
CA LYS A 82 7.66 -12.78 5.00
C LYS A 82 6.17 -12.45 5.22
N ASP A 83 5.80 -12.14 6.45
CA ASP A 83 4.42 -11.83 6.84
C ASP A 83 3.96 -10.46 6.28
N GLU A 84 4.88 -9.49 6.23
CA GLU A 84 4.64 -8.18 5.61
C GLU A 84 4.50 -8.31 4.10
N LEU A 85 5.37 -9.10 3.46
CA LEU A 85 5.30 -9.36 2.02
C LEU A 85 3.98 -10.03 1.64
N GLN A 86 3.56 -11.04 2.39
CA GLN A 86 2.27 -11.72 2.19
C GLN A 86 1.09 -10.75 2.36
N SER A 87 1.16 -9.82 3.31
CA SER A 87 0.12 -8.80 3.50
C SER A 87 0.01 -7.87 2.29
N ILE A 88 1.14 -7.49 1.70
CA ILE A 88 1.18 -6.64 0.49
C ILE A 88 0.64 -7.39 -0.72
N GLU A 89 1.07 -8.64 -0.93
CA GLU A 89 0.62 -9.47 -2.06
C GLU A 89 -0.89 -9.78 -1.98
N LYS A 90 -1.42 -9.99 -0.78
CA LYS A 90 -2.86 -10.17 -0.55
C LYS A 90 -3.68 -8.92 -0.85
N GLU A 91 -3.16 -7.73 -0.51
CA GLU A 91 -3.82 -6.48 -0.88
C GLU A 91 -3.77 -6.24 -2.41
N LEU A 92 -2.68 -6.63 -3.06
CA LEU A 92 -2.51 -6.54 -4.51
C LEU A 92 -3.50 -7.44 -5.27
N ASP A 93 -3.76 -8.64 -4.75
CA ASP A 93 -4.78 -9.55 -5.26
C ASP A 93 -6.20 -8.99 -5.07
N ARG A 94 -6.48 -8.43 -3.89
CA ARG A 94 -7.77 -7.80 -3.56
C ARG A 94 -8.14 -6.64 -4.49
N LEU A 95 -7.14 -5.92 -4.99
CA LEU A 95 -7.34 -4.72 -5.81
C LEU A 95 -7.88 -5.01 -7.23
N ASP A 96 -8.06 -6.27 -7.63
CA ASP A 96 -8.60 -6.74 -8.91
C ASP A 96 -7.99 -5.99 -10.11
N LEU A 97 -6.86 -6.47 -10.62
CA LEU A 97 -6.11 -5.78 -11.68
C LEU A 97 -6.82 -5.68 -13.04
N LYS A 98 -8.05 -6.21 -13.17
CA LYS A 98 -8.79 -6.23 -14.42
C LYS A 98 -9.70 -5.00 -14.55
N PRO A 99 -9.46 -4.12 -15.54
CA PRO A 99 -10.35 -2.98 -15.75
C PRO A 99 -11.72 -3.46 -16.25
N LYS A 100 -12.78 -3.13 -15.51
CA LYS A 100 -14.16 -3.22 -16.00
C LYS A 100 -14.40 -2.06 -16.98
N MET A 101 -14.22 -2.34 -18.27
CA MET A 101 -14.63 -1.62 -19.47
C MET A 101 -14.78 -0.07 -19.37
N GLY A 102 -13.98 0.64 -20.16
CA GLY A 102 -14.31 2.01 -20.63
C GLY A 102 -13.58 3.18 -19.99
N ASN A 103 -12.77 2.99 -18.93
CA ASN A 103 -11.93 4.08 -18.41
C ASN A 103 -10.74 3.58 -17.55
N ASN A 104 -9.77 2.92 -18.20
CA ASN A 104 -8.63 2.27 -17.55
C ASN A 104 -7.85 3.24 -16.65
N LYS A 105 -7.59 4.47 -17.09
CA LYS A 105 -6.92 5.50 -16.28
C LYS A 105 -7.58 5.74 -14.94
N LYS A 106 -8.90 5.94 -14.92
CA LYS A 106 -9.63 6.26 -13.68
C LYS A 106 -9.61 5.07 -12.73
N TYR A 107 -9.77 3.86 -13.27
CA TYR A 107 -9.70 2.62 -12.53
C TYR A 107 -8.34 2.45 -11.84
N PHE A 108 -7.26 2.48 -12.62
CA PHE A 108 -5.91 2.32 -12.08
C PHE A 108 -5.51 3.46 -11.16
N ASN A 109 -5.98 4.70 -11.40
CA ASN A 109 -5.69 5.80 -10.48
C ASN A 109 -6.43 5.64 -9.14
N LYS A 110 -7.65 5.07 -9.13
CA LYS A 110 -8.36 4.72 -7.89
C LYS A 110 -7.61 3.61 -7.16
N MET A 111 -7.27 2.54 -7.87
CA MET A 111 -6.48 1.43 -7.34
C MET A 111 -5.15 1.90 -6.73
N LEU A 112 -4.44 2.80 -7.43
CA LEU A 112 -3.18 3.37 -6.97
C LEU A 112 -3.35 4.17 -5.68
N LYS A 113 -4.48 4.89 -5.56
CA LYS A 113 -4.82 5.64 -4.35
C LYS A 113 -5.08 4.69 -3.18
N ASP A 114 -5.89 3.66 -3.40
CA ASP A 114 -6.26 2.68 -2.38
C ASP A 114 -5.02 1.91 -1.90
N PHE A 115 -4.14 1.48 -2.83
CA PHE A 115 -2.86 0.86 -2.50
C PHE A 115 -1.94 1.78 -1.69
N ARG A 116 -1.84 3.06 -2.05
CA ARG A 116 -1.06 4.04 -1.27
C ARG A 116 -1.61 4.25 0.14
N VAL A 117 -2.94 4.20 0.31
CA VAL A 117 -3.57 4.28 1.63
C VAL A 117 -3.20 3.06 2.46
N PHE A 118 -3.28 1.86 1.89
CA PHE A 118 -2.85 0.62 2.57
C PHE A 118 -1.38 0.68 2.99
N LEU A 119 -0.47 1.06 2.08
CA LEU A 119 0.96 1.16 2.38
C LEU A 119 1.24 2.21 3.48
N LYS A 120 0.48 3.30 3.50
CA LYS A 120 0.56 4.33 4.55
C LYS A 120 0.09 3.79 5.90
N GLU A 121 -1.07 3.14 5.95
CA GLU A 121 -1.66 2.68 7.22
C GLU A 121 -0.92 1.49 7.81
N LYS A 122 -0.48 0.55 6.96
CA LYS A 122 0.11 -0.71 7.40
C LYS A 122 1.63 -0.61 7.64
N HIS A 123 2.35 0.10 6.77
CA HIS A 123 3.81 0.15 6.81
C HIS A 123 4.38 1.55 7.05
N SER A 124 3.51 2.54 7.38
CA SER A 124 3.89 3.95 7.50
C SER A 124 4.58 4.50 6.24
N LEU A 125 4.47 3.84 5.09
CA LEU A 125 5.20 4.22 3.88
C LEU A 125 4.56 5.45 3.27
N ILE A 126 5.33 6.54 3.18
CA ILE A 126 4.81 7.85 2.80
C ILE A 126 5.50 8.30 1.51
N SER A 127 4.70 8.78 0.55
CA SER A 127 5.22 9.34 -0.70
C SER A 127 6.10 10.55 -0.41
N ALA A 128 7.23 10.69 -1.11
CA ALA A 128 8.07 11.89 -1.05
C ALA A 128 7.22 13.17 -1.23
N GLY A 129 7.39 14.18 -0.39
CA GLY A 129 6.66 15.45 -0.48
C GLY A 129 5.29 15.46 0.20
N TYR A 130 4.85 14.35 0.81
CA TYR A 130 3.56 14.28 1.48
C TYR A 130 3.47 15.25 2.67
N TYR A 131 4.50 15.31 3.52
CA TYR A 131 4.49 16.19 4.68
C TYR A 131 4.59 17.66 4.29
N VAL A 132 5.32 17.98 3.22
CA VAL A 132 5.32 19.33 2.65
C VAL A 132 3.93 19.71 2.16
N LYS A 133 3.24 18.84 1.41
CA LYS A 133 1.90 19.13 0.89
C LYS A 133 0.88 19.33 2.00
N VAL A 134 0.88 18.45 2.99
CA VAL A 134 -0.01 18.54 4.16
C VAL A 134 0.32 19.80 4.97
N GLY A 135 1.59 20.01 5.30
CA GLY A 135 2.06 21.18 6.06
C GLY A 135 1.70 22.50 5.38
N VAL A 136 1.89 22.63 4.06
CA VAL A 136 1.50 23.82 3.30
C VAL A 136 -0.02 24.02 3.30
N SER A 137 -0.81 22.96 3.11
CA SER A 137 -2.28 23.08 3.10
C SER A 137 -2.84 23.52 4.46
N ILE A 138 -2.33 22.93 5.54
CA ILE A 138 -2.69 23.27 6.91
C ILE A 138 -2.19 24.67 7.25
N GLY A 139 -0.93 24.97 6.94
CA GLY A 139 -0.33 26.28 7.15
C GLY A 139 -1.07 27.40 6.44
N ALA A 140 -1.50 27.18 5.19
CA ALA A 140 -2.33 28.14 4.46
C ALA A 140 -3.71 28.35 5.12
N ALA A 141 -4.40 27.27 5.52
CA ALA A 141 -5.69 27.37 6.18
C ALA A 141 -5.60 28.12 7.52
N PHE A 142 -4.61 27.78 8.37
CA PHE A 142 -4.34 28.51 9.60
C PHE A 142 -3.90 29.95 9.33
N GLY A 143 -3.10 30.18 8.29
CA GLY A 143 -2.66 31.50 7.85
C GLY A 143 -3.82 32.42 7.48
N VAL A 144 -4.86 31.91 6.81
CA VAL A 144 -6.08 32.68 6.53
C VAL A 144 -6.77 33.07 7.83
N VAL A 145 -7.00 32.13 8.75
CA VAL A 145 -7.70 32.39 10.02
C VAL A 145 -6.94 33.42 10.85
N LEU A 146 -5.62 33.24 11.03
CA LEU A 146 -4.77 34.18 11.74
C LEU A 146 -4.69 35.54 11.03
N GLY A 147 -4.63 35.55 9.70
CA GLY A 147 -4.61 36.76 8.89
C GLY A 147 -5.90 37.58 8.98
N VAL A 148 -7.06 36.94 9.12
CA VAL A 148 -8.35 37.61 9.35
C VAL A 148 -8.40 38.20 10.77
N ILE A 149 -7.94 37.46 11.78
CA ILE A 149 -7.93 37.92 13.18
C ILE A 149 -6.97 39.10 13.35
N LEU A 150 -5.74 39.00 12.84
CA LEU A 150 -4.72 40.05 12.95
C LEU A 150 -5.00 41.23 12.01
N GLY A 151 -5.50 40.92 10.80
CA GLY A 151 -5.92 41.90 9.80
C GLY A 151 -7.19 42.66 10.14
N SER A 152 -7.89 42.33 11.23
CA SER A 152 -8.98 43.16 11.74
C SER A 152 -8.52 44.55 12.22
N ARG A 153 -7.21 44.71 12.50
CA ARG A 153 -6.55 45.98 12.88
C ARG A 153 -5.89 46.71 11.71
N PHE A 154 -5.73 46.05 10.56
CA PHE A 154 -5.09 46.54 9.35
C PHE A 154 -6.09 46.51 8.18
N GLU A 155 -5.70 46.89 6.96
CA GLU A 155 -6.54 46.57 5.80
C GLU A 155 -6.75 45.04 5.71
N ARG A 156 -8.00 44.62 5.69
CA ARG A 156 -8.42 43.20 5.76
C ARG A 156 -7.74 42.34 4.68
N SER A 157 -7.42 42.92 3.53
CA SER A 157 -6.71 42.27 2.41
C SER A 157 -5.25 41.96 2.74
N LEU A 158 -4.53 42.88 3.39
CA LEU A 158 -3.12 42.76 3.72
C LEU A 158 -2.89 41.67 4.78
N GLY A 159 -3.75 41.64 5.81
CA GLY A 159 -3.68 40.65 6.87
C GLY A 159 -3.83 39.21 6.37
N ILE A 160 -4.74 38.97 5.44
CA ILE A 160 -4.93 37.65 4.82
C ILE A 160 -3.71 37.26 3.98
N ALA A 161 -3.17 38.17 3.17
CA ALA A 161 -2.00 37.89 2.33
C ALA A 161 -0.75 37.56 3.16
N VAL A 162 -0.51 38.33 4.24
CA VAL A 162 0.59 38.08 5.17
C VAL A 162 0.36 36.78 5.95
N GLY A 163 -0.86 36.53 6.41
CA GLY A 163 -1.20 35.30 7.11
C GLY A 163 -0.96 34.04 6.27
N ILE A 164 -1.42 34.05 5.01
CA ILE A 164 -1.20 32.93 4.07
C ILE A 164 0.29 32.72 3.81
N SER A 165 1.04 33.79 3.51
CA SER A 165 2.47 33.67 3.20
C SER A 165 3.27 33.12 4.38
N VAL A 166 3.05 33.63 5.59
CA VAL A 166 3.67 33.12 6.82
C VAL A 166 3.27 31.67 7.08
N GLY A 167 1.97 31.35 6.96
CA GLY A 167 1.45 30.01 7.16
C GLY A 167 2.05 28.98 6.20
N ILE A 168 2.18 29.34 4.92
CA ILE A 168 2.83 28.49 3.90
C ILE A 168 4.32 28.28 4.24
N VAL A 169 5.06 29.32 4.61
CA VAL A 169 6.49 29.21 4.94
C VAL A 169 6.72 28.28 6.12
N ILE A 170 5.93 28.44 7.20
CA ILE A 170 5.99 27.58 8.38
C ILE A 170 5.64 26.13 8.01
N GLY A 171 4.54 25.93 7.28
CA GLY A 171 4.09 24.63 6.81
C GLY A 171 5.13 23.92 5.95
N LEU A 172 5.83 24.67 5.09
CA LEU A 172 6.88 24.16 4.22
C LEU A 172 8.14 23.80 5.01
N PHE A 173 8.54 24.61 5.99
CA PHE A 173 9.70 24.33 6.84
C PHE A 173 9.50 23.04 7.66
N ILE A 174 8.36 22.92 8.34
CA ILE A 174 8.01 21.73 9.13
C ILE A 174 7.89 20.51 8.21
N GLY A 175 7.18 20.66 7.09
CA GLY A 175 7.00 19.59 6.12
C GLY A 175 8.32 19.08 5.55
N ARG A 176 9.28 19.97 5.24
CA ARG A 176 10.63 19.57 4.78
C ARG A 176 11.42 18.83 5.85
N LYS A 177 11.35 19.27 7.11
CA LYS A 177 12.03 18.59 8.22
C LYS A 177 11.50 17.16 8.41
N MET A 178 10.18 17.01 8.37
CA MET A 178 9.53 15.68 8.46
C MET A 178 9.85 14.82 7.24
N ASP A 179 9.84 15.39 6.03
CA ASP A 179 10.24 14.66 4.83
C ASP A 179 11.72 14.21 4.91
N THR A 180 12.65 15.05 5.42
CA THR A 180 14.04 14.64 5.60
C THR A 180 14.20 13.54 6.64
N GLN A 181 13.43 13.58 7.72
CA GLN A 181 13.42 12.54 8.74
C GLN A 181 12.87 11.23 8.16
N ALA A 182 11.79 11.30 7.38
CA ALA A 182 11.21 10.15 6.70
C ALA A 182 12.13 9.57 5.60
N LYS A 183 13.04 10.38 5.03
CA LYS A 183 14.09 9.89 4.12
C LYS A 183 15.17 9.15 4.91
N ALA A 184 15.59 9.71 6.05
CA ALA A 184 16.60 9.12 6.91
C ALA A 184 16.15 7.81 7.56
N SER A 185 14.87 7.69 7.93
CA SER A 185 14.28 6.44 8.44
C SER A 185 13.97 5.42 7.34
N GLY A 186 14.28 5.73 6.09
CA GLY A 186 13.93 4.90 4.95
C GLY A 186 12.42 4.70 4.84
N THR A 187 11.57 5.65 5.22
CA THR A 187 10.10 5.48 5.18
C THR A 187 9.49 5.99 3.87
N ILE A 188 10.29 6.67 3.04
CA ILE A 188 9.81 7.31 1.81
C ILE A 188 9.80 6.34 0.60
N LEU A 189 8.64 6.31 -0.06
CA LEU A 189 8.39 5.66 -1.35
C LEU A 189 8.70 6.57 -2.54
#